data_AF-A0A397J3F9-F1
#
_entry.id   AF-A0A397J3F9-F1
#
_cell.length_a   1.000
_cell.length_b   1.000
_cell.length_c   1.000
_cell.angle_alpha   90.00
_cell.angle_beta   90.00
_cell.angle_gamma   90.00
#
_symmetry.space_group_name_H-M   'P 1'
#
loop_
_entity.id
_entity.type
_entity.pdbx_description
1 polymer ?
#
loop_
_entity_poly.entity_id
_entity_poly.type
_entity_poly.pdbx_seq_one_letter_code
_entity_poly.pdbx_strand_id
1 'polypeptide(L)'
;MSFKFLEKLSQDFTELLDDNEEYNVIIETNKKSFTAHSPVLRYRSSYFKKELTNTIANENNIKIITKPNISSELFEIILKYIYLGIINVENVDTKTIYELMIIAGELEFDELSKKLESHFIETKSPWLRIHFAFVYHSIFKINKFKDLENFCNNIIAKYPNLIFESNDFTSLQESALISILKRNDLQIEESGVWDYVIKWGIAQNPDLPEILDKWSKENFLTLKTTLQHCLPHIRYFQISNENVMNKIKPYKKILDKKLWDDLIQYLLVPNQPIKSTILPARKLTQETLLSRVLITVEALWDYCAGEGENEADLSFKKGDIVEVVEKVNEDWWSGRVQGKNAVGIFPKVYTKEIGLVVDRNIPTQAFTHQPPPFQQSIKKPSQNFFQPPILNQDNWKSTTNASKTVTENVSKLTIGNPRQMLQKPLRPMSQKLKIRNPQQMPQKPSRQKSQNFQMPILELFQQDN
;
A
#
# COMPACT_ATOMS: atom_id res chain seq x y z
N MET A 1 23.18 -3.08 39.51
CA MET A 1 22.26 -4.14 39.01
C MET A 1 20.84 -3.63 39.20
N SER A 2 19.95 -3.85 38.24
CA SER A 2 18.54 -3.44 38.33
C SER A 2 17.62 -4.64 38.14
N PHE A 3 16.62 -4.77 38.99
CA PHE A 3 15.55 -5.76 38.87
C PHE A 3 14.37 -5.10 38.16
N LYS A 4 13.72 -5.82 37.23
CA LYS A 4 12.60 -5.32 36.44
C LYS A 4 11.33 -6.08 36.84
N PHE A 5 10.28 -5.35 37.21
CA PHE A 5 8.97 -5.89 37.58
C PHE A 5 7.87 -5.43 36.61
N LEU A 6 8.24 -5.22 35.35
CA LEU A 6 7.37 -4.61 34.33
C LEU A 6 6.15 -5.47 33.99
N GLU A 7 6.28 -6.80 34.06
CA GLU A 7 5.18 -7.74 33.81
C GLU A 7 4.08 -7.63 34.87
N LYS A 8 4.43 -7.59 36.16
CA LYS A 8 3.42 -7.40 37.22
C LYS A 8 2.79 -6.01 37.14
N LEU A 9 3.58 -4.97 36.89
CA LEU A 9 3.04 -3.62 36.67
C LEU A 9 2.03 -3.58 35.49
N SER A 10 2.31 -4.28 34.40
CA SER A 10 1.39 -4.41 33.24
C SER A 10 0.11 -5.18 33.60
N GLN A 11 0.21 -6.22 34.44
CA GLN A 11 -0.94 -6.94 34.99
C GLN A 11 -1.77 -6.05 35.93
N ASP A 12 -1.14 -5.27 36.80
CA ASP A 12 -1.82 -4.31 37.70
C ASP A 12 -2.64 -3.27 36.89
N PHE A 13 -2.09 -2.80 35.76
CA PHE A 13 -2.83 -1.94 34.82
C PHE A 13 -3.92 -2.67 34.02
N THR A 14 -3.87 -4.01 33.93
CA THR A 14 -4.96 -4.81 33.34
C THR A 14 -6.12 -4.93 34.32
N GLU A 15 -5.82 -5.21 35.60
CA GLU A 15 -6.81 -5.24 36.68
C GLU A 15 -7.56 -3.89 36.77
N LEU A 16 -6.84 -2.76 36.67
CA LEU A 16 -7.39 -1.39 36.59
C LEU A 16 -8.25 -1.09 35.33
N LEU A 17 -8.10 -1.86 34.25
CA LEU A 17 -8.94 -1.69 33.05
C LEU A 17 -10.25 -2.47 33.18
N ASP A 18 -10.21 -3.61 33.88
CA ASP A 18 -11.32 -4.55 33.99
C ASP A 18 -12.24 -4.28 35.20
N ASP A 19 -11.75 -3.62 36.26
CA ASP A 19 -12.54 -3.34 37.48
C ASP A 19 -13.70 -2.33 37.25
N ASN A 20 -13.57 -1.43 36.27
CA ASN A 20 -14.48 -0.32 35.98
C ASN A 20 -14.65 0.67 37.14
N GLU A 21 -13.68 0.75 38.05
CA GLU A 21 -13.63 1.75 39.12
C GLU A 21 -12.85 3.01 38.66
N GLU A 22 -13.00 4.13 39.38
CA GLU A 22 -12.30 5.43 39.22
C GLU A 22 -12.17 6.05 37.79
N TYR A 23 -12.83 5.50 36.77
CA TYR A 23 -12.75 5.99 35.41
C TYR A 23 -13.26 7.43 35.29
N ASN A 24 -12.56 8.23 34.48
CA ASN A 24 -12.91 9.64 34.22
C ASN A 24 -12.97 10.00 32.74
N VAL A 25 -12.86 8.99 31.87
CA VAL A 25 -13.04 9.10 30.42
C VAL A 25 -13.99 8.01 29.94
N ILE A 26 -14.89 8.36 29.04
CA ILE A 26 -15.64 7.41 28.21
C ILE A 26 -15.25 7.65 26.75
N ILE A 27 -14.88 6.58 26.05
CA ILE A 27 -14.57 6.62 24.63
C ILE A 27 -15.67 5.88 23.86
N GLU A 28 -16.42 6.62 23.06
CA GLU A 28 -17.57 6.10 22.30
C GLU A 28 -17.13 5.69 20.89
N THR A 29 -17.22 4.40 20.58
CA THR A 29 -16.99 3.89 19.22
C THR A 29 -18.32 3.65 18.51
N ASN A 30 -18.29 3.14 17.28
CA ASN A 30 -19.50 2.91 16.48
C ASN A 30 -20.58 2.02 17.13
N LYS A 31 -20.22 1.10 18.04
CA LYS A 31 -21.15 0.12 18.65
C LYS A 31 -21.03 -0.05 20.17
N LYS A 32 -19.93 0.42 20.78
CA LYS A 32 -19.64 0.27 22.22
C LYS A 32 -18.98 1.53 22.78
N SER A 33 -19.22 1.78 24.06
CA SER A 33 -18.48 2.77 24.85
C SER A 33 -17.49 2.06 25.77
N PHE A 34 -16.31 2.66 25.95
CA PHE A 34 -15.22 2.13 26.75
C PHE A 34 -14.88 3.09 27.90
N THR A 35 -14.84 2.60 29.12
CA THR A 35 -14.35 3.30 30.31
C THR A 35 -12.82 3.37 30.29
N ALA A 36 -12.25 4.50 30.70
CA ALA A 36 -10.80 4.68 30.72
C ALA A 36 -10.31 5.76 31.70
N HIS A 37 -9.00 5.71 31.97
CA HIS A 37 -8.27 6.59 32.87
C HIS A 37 -7.49 7.65 32.09
N SER A 38 -7.85 8.92 32.26
CA SER A 38 -7.17 10.05 31.59
C SER A 38 -5.66 10.12 31.84
N PRO A 39 -5.08 9.73 33.00
CA PRO A 39 -3.63 9.69 33.17
C PRO A 39 -2.96 8.67 32.26
N VAL A 40 -3.52 7.47 32.10
CA VAL A 40 -2.94 6.43 31.25
C VAL A 40 -2.96 6.89 29.78
N LEU A 41 -4.13 7.33 29.30
CA LEU A 41 -4.32 7.80 27.92
C LEU A 41 -3.36 8.93 27.53
N ARG A 42 -3.26 9.99 28.33
CA ARG A 42 -2.46 11.20 28.02
C ARG A 42 -0.94 10.99 28.00
N TYR A 43 -0.45 9.95 28.68
CA TYR A 43 0.99 9.63 28.71
C TYR A 43 1.37 8.58 27.67
N ARG A 44 0.40 7.80 27.18
CA ARG A 44 0.62 6.80 26.11
C ARG A 44 0.46 7.38 24.70
N SER A 45 -0.26 8.48 24.52
CA SER A 45 -0.44 9.14 23.21
C SER A 45 -0.57 10.67 23.32
N SER A 46 0.11 11.38 22.42
CA SER A 46 0.00 12.83 22.27
C SER A 46 -1.34 13.26 21.67
N TYR A 47 -2.01 12.39 20.90
CA TYR A 47 -3.37 12.62 20.43
C TYR A 47 -4.32 12.69 21.63
N PHE A 48 -4.33 11.65 22.48
CA PHE A 48 -5.19 11.65 23.66
C PHE A 48 -4.84 12.76 24.65
N LYS A 49 -3.56 13.15 24.76
CA LYS A 49 -3.15 14.33 25.54
C LYS A 49 -3.82 15.61 25.04
N LYS A 50 -3.81 15.88 23.73
CA LYS A 50 -4.47 17.05 23.12
C LYS A 50 -5.99 16.98 23.31
N GLU A 51 -6.58 15.84 22.97
CA GLU A 51 -8.03 15.61 23.04
C GLU A 51 -8.54 15.84 24.46
N LEU A 52 -7.96 15.16 25.47
CA LEU A 52 -8.35 15.29 26.87
C LEU A 52 -8.11 16.68 27.47
N THR A 53 -7.22 17.49 26.91
CA THR A 53 -7.07 18.91 27.30
C THR A 53 -8.24 19.75 26.79
N ASN A 54 -8.75 19.45 25.58
CA ASN A 54 -9.82 20.21 24.93
C ASN A 54 -11.23 19.73 25.32
N THR A 55 -11.42 18.46 25.67
CA THR A 55 -12.72 17.90 26.08
C THR A 55 -13.17 18.49 27.42
N ILE A 56 -14.34 19.13 27.45
CA ILE A 56 -15.01 19.57 28.69
C ILE A 56 -15.65 18.35 29.37
N ALA A 57 -15.57 18.27 30.69
CA ALA A 57 -16.21 17.19 31.46
C ALA A 57 -17.71 17.46 31.68
N ASN A 58 -18.50 16.39 31.81
CA ASN A 58 -19.92 16.49 32.15
C ASN A 58 -20.13 16.75 33.67
N GLU A 59 -21.40 16.79 34.10
CA GLU A 59 -21.81 17.02 35.50
C GLU A 59 -21.19 16.02 36.50
N ASN A 60 -20.85 14.81 36.04
CA ASN A 60 -20.20 13.76 36.84
C ASN A 60 -18.65 13.82 36.75
N ASN A 61 -18.08 14.89 36.22
CA ASN A 61 -16.65 15.06 35.92
C ASN A 61 -16.05 14.05 34.91
N ILE A 62 -16.89 13.37 34.11
CA ILE A 62 -16.47 12.42 33.08
C ILE A 62 -16.28 13.15 31.74
N LYS A 63 -15.16 12.92 31.06
CA LYS A 63 -14.90 13.40 29.69
C LYS A 63 -15.35 12.37 28.67
N ILE A 64 -16.11 12.78 27.65
CA ILE A 64 -16.59 11.89 26.58
C ILE A 64 -15.83 12.20 25.28
N ILE A 65 -15.25 11.18 24.64
CA ILE A 65 -14.52 11.28 23.38
C ILE A 65 -15.16 10.34 22.36
N THR A 66 -15.69 10.87 21.25
CA THR A 66 -16.37 10.05 20.23
C THR A 66 -15.44 9.72 19.05
N LYS A 67 -15.34 8.45 18.71
CA LYS A 67 -14.55 7.87 17.61
C LYS A 67 -15.41 6.92 16.75
N PRO A 68 -16.38 7.46 15.98
CA PRO A 68 -17.35 6.64 15.25
C PRO A 68 -16.72 5.89 14.05
N ASN A 69 -15.55 6.32 13.59
CA ASN A 69 -14.85 5.70 12.46
C ASN A 69 -14.02 4.47 12.88
N ILE A 70 -13.82 4.24 14.18
CA ILE A 70 -13.06 3.11 14.72
C ILE A 70 -14.05 2.02 15.13
N SER A 71 -13.81 0.77 14.71
CA SER A 71 -14.62 -0.36 15.17
C SER A 71 -14.35 -0.64 16.65
N SER A 72 -15.38 -1.05 17.39
CA SER A 72 -15.21 -1.39 18.81
C SER A 72 -14.17 -2.49 19.04
N GLU A 73 -14.03 -3.44 18.11
CA GLU A 73 -13.07 -4.55 18.21
C GLU A 73 -11.62 -4.07 18.04
N LEU A 74 -11.34 -3.25 17.01
CA LEU A 74 -10.03 -2.63 16.82
C LEU A 74 -9.68 -1.70 17.98
N PHE A 75 -10.67 -0.95 18.49
CA PHE A 75 -10.45 -0.09 19.64
C PHE A 75 -10.16 -0.87 20.93
N GLU A 76 -10.80 -2.02 21.14
CA GLU A 76 -10.53 -2.88 22.30
C GLU A 76 -9.08 -3.41 22.29
N ILE A 77 -8.55 -3.77 21.11
CA ILE A 77 -7.14 -4.15 20.94
C ILE A 77 -6.20 -2.97 21.26
N ILE A 78 -6.50 -1.78 20.74
CA ILE A 78 -5.73 -0.56 21.02
C ILE A 78 -5.79 -0.17 22.50
N LEU A 79 -6.95 -0.30 23.15
CA LEU A 79 -7.13 -0.02 24.57
C LEU A 79 -6.31 -0.99 25.43
N LYS A 80 -6.32 -2.29 25.10
CA LYS A 80 -5.44 -3.27 25.74
C LYS A 80 -3.96 -2.91 25.54
N TYR A 81 -3.54 -2.52 24.34
CA TYR A 81 -2.16 -2.04 24.12
C TYR A 81 -1.80 -0.78 24.93
N ILE A 82 -2.75 0.14 25.14
CA ILE A 82 -2.53 1.36 25.94
C ILE A 82 -2.14 1.01 27.38
N TYR A 83 -2.84 0.07 28.02
CA TYR A 83 -2.59 -0.32 29.41
C TYR A 83 -1.47 -1.37 29.54
N LEU A 84 -1.51 -2.44 28.74
CA LEU A 84 -0.58 -3.57 28.88
C LEU A 84 0.79 -3.31 28.23
N GLY A 85 0.85 -2.47 27.19
CA GLY A 85 2.04 -2.30 26.35
C GLY A 85 2.30 -3.44 25.38
N ILE A 86 1.37 -4.39 25.25
CA ILE A 86 1.50 -5.61 24.43
C ILE A 86 0.42 -5.61 23.35
N ILE A 87 0.78 -6.07 22.15
CA ILE A 87 -0.15 -6.41 21.07
C ILE A 87 0.22 -7.79 20.53
N ASN A 88 -0.77 -8.68 20.38
CA ASN A 88 -0.57 -9.97 19.70
C ASN A 88 -1.19 -9.90 18.31
N VAL A 89 -0.41 -10.22 17.28
CA VAL A 89 -0.82 -10.22 15.87
C VAL A 89 -0.65 -11.59 15.19
N GLU A 90 -0.24 -12.64 15.94
CA GLU A 90 0.08 -13.96 15.38
C GLU A 90 -1.12 -14.61 14.67
N ASN A 91 -2.29 -14.54 15.30
CA ASN A 91 -3.55 -15.11 14.80
C ASN A 91 -4.54 -14.02 14.33
N VAL A 92 -4.04 -12.81 14.03
CA VAL A 92 -4.85 -11.70 13.55
C VAL A 92 -4.79 -11.67 12.02
N ASP A 93 -5.93 -11.51 11.36
CA ASP A 93 -5.98 -11.44 9.91
C ASP A 93 -5.27 -10.18 9.39
N THR A 94 -4.81 -10.26 8.14
CA THR A 94 -3.99 -9.19 7.55
C THR A 94 -4.72 -7.85 7.45
N LYS A 95 -6.04 -7.86 7.20
CA LYS A 95 -6.82 -6.63 7.08
C LYS A 95 -6.91 -5.95 8.44
N THR A 96 -7.16 -6.71 9.51
CA THR A 96 -7.15 -6.20 10.89
C THR A 96 -5.76 -5.67 11.29
N ILE A 97 -4.65 -6.33 10.91
CA ILE A 97 -3.29 -5.81 11.12
C ILE A 97 -3.09 -4.45 10.40
N TYR A 98 -3.55 -4.34 9.16
CA TYR A 98 -3.51 -3.10 8.39
C TYR A 98 -4.36 -2.00 9.03
N GLU A 99 -5.59 -2.29 9.44
CA GLU A 99 -6.48 -1.32 10.10
C GLU A 99 -5.92 -0.87 11.47
N LEU A 100 -5.31 -1.78 12.25
CA LEU A 100 -4.59 -1.45 13.48
C LEU A 100 -3.39 -0.52 13.21
N MET A 101 -2.64 -0.74 12.13
CA MET A 101 -1.55 0.15 11.71
C MET A 101 -2.08 1.56 11.41
N ILE A 102 -3.19 1.67 10.67
CA ILE A 102 -3.85 2.96 10.39
C ILE A 102 -4.26 3.65 11.69
N ILE A 103 -5.00 2.96 12.56
CA ILE A 103 -5.51 3.51 13.82
C ILE A 103 -4.38 3.91 14.78
N ALA A 104 -3.31 3.12 14.86
CA ALA A 104 -2.13 3.47 15.65
C ALA A 104 -1.49 4.77 15.14
N GLY A 105 -1.39 4.94 13.83
CA GLY A 105 -0.93 6.18 13.20
C GLY A 105 -1.88 7.37 13.44
N GLU A 106 -3.20 7.17 13.34
CA GLU A 106 -4.20 8.21 13.60
C GLU A 106 -4.19 8.71 15.05
N LEU A 107 -4.05 7.80 16.02
CA LEU A 107 -4.03 8.08 17.46
C LEU A 107 -2.62 8.43 18.00
N GLU A 108 -1.66 8.74 17.11
CA GLU A 108 -0.30 9.16 17.47
C GLU A 108 0.44 8.14 18.39
N PHE A 109 0.29 6.84 18.11
CA PHE A 109 1.07 5.75 18.71
C PHE A 109 2.24 5.34 17.80
N ASP A 110 3.18 6.27 17.58
CA ASP A 110 4.20 6.16 16.52
C ASP A 110 5.04 4.87 16.57
N GLU A 111 5.43 4.40 17.77
CA GLU A 111 6.19 3.15 17.95
C GLU A 111 5.40 1.92 17.48
N LEU A 112 4.14 1.81 17.90
CA LEU A 112 3.24 0.72 17.49
C LEU A 112 2.97 0.79 15.98
N SER A 113 2.63 1.99 15.49
CA SER A 113 2.36 2.26 14.08
C SER A 113 3.51 1.79 13.20
N LYS A 114 4.75 2.18 13.54
CA LYS A 114 5.95 1.78 12.79
C LYS A 114 6.24 0.28 12.89
N LYS A 115 6.00 -0.34 14.05
CA LYS A 115 6.22 -1.78 14.23
C LYS A 115 5.23 -2.62 13.42
N LEU A 116 3.97 -2.18 13.35
CA LEU A 116 2.93 -2.79 12.50
C LEU A 116 3.21 -2.59 11.02
N GLU A 117 3.64 -1.38 10.60
CA GLU A 117 4.07 -1.10 9.22
C GLU A 117 5.20 -2.02 8.77
N SER A 118 6.25 -2.16 9.59
CA SER A 118 7.38 -3.06 9.33
C SER A 118 6.90 -4.51 9.18
N HIS A 119 6.08 -5.00 10.13
CA HIS A 119 5.56 -6.37 10.13
C HIS A 119 4.66 -6.67 8.93
N PHE A 120 3.83 -5.71 8.52
CA PHE A 120 2.94 -5.81 7.36
C PHE A 120 3.73 -5.94 6.05
N ILE A 121 4.79 -5.12 5.88
CA ILE A 121 5.70 -5.19 4.73
C ILE A 121 6.44 -6.54 4.70
N GLU A 122 7.01 -6.96 5.82
CA GLU A 122 7.83 -8.18 5.93
C GLU A 122 7.03 -9.46 5.70
N THR A 123 5.82 -9.56 6.27
CA THR A 123 5.12 -10.86 6.38
C THR A 123 3.87 -10.98 5.50
N LYS A 124 3.29 -9.88 5.02
CA LYS A 124 1.96 -9.88 4.38
C LYS A 124 1.95 -9.43 2.91
N SER A 125 3.10 -9.52 2.23
CA SER A 125 3.24 -9.17 0.80
C SER A 125 2.17 -9.77 -0.13
N PRO A 126 1.70 -11.03 0.00
CA PRO A 126 0.67 -11.58 -0.89
C PRO A 126 -0.67 -10.84 -0.80
N TRP A 127 -1.15 -10.55 0.41
CA TRP A 127 -2.40 -9.81 0.63
C TRP A 127 -2.30 -8.38 0.09
N LEU A 128 -1.17 -7.71 0.35
CA LEU A 128 -0.91 -6.36 -0.17
C LEU A 128 -0.96 -6.29 -1.71
N ARG A 129 -0.60 -7.35 -2.43
CA ARG A 129 -0.71 -7.39 -3.90
C ARG A 129 -2.15 -7.54 -4.37
N ILE A 130 -2.97 -8.34 -3.68
CA ILE A 130 -4.41 -8.47 -3.99
C ILE A 130 -5.15 -7.15 -3.72
N HIS A 131 -4.80 -6.46 -2.63
CA HIS A 131 -5.44 -5.21 -2.20
C HIS A 131 -4.63 -3.96 -2.56
N PHE A 132 -3.82 -4.02 -3.62
CA PHE A 132 -2.77 -3.04 -3.89
C PHE A 132 -3.31 -1.61 -4.10
N ALA A 133 -4.29 -1.43 -4.98
CA ALA A 133 -4.90 -0.12 -5.23
C ALA A 133 -5.53 0.48 -3.96
N PHE A 134 -6.30 -0.32 -3.21
CA PHE A 134 -6.90 0.09 -1.94
C PHE A 134 -5.87 0.59 -0.92
N VAL A 135 -4.77 -0.16 -0.72
CA VAL A 135 -3.71 0.26 0.21
C VAL A 135 -3.01 1.51 -0.31
N TYR A 136 -2.69 1.57 -1.60
CA TYR A 136 -1.98 2.69 -2.21
C TYR A 136 -2.77 4.01 -2.14
N HIS A 137 -4.08 3.97 -2.40
CA HIS A 137 -4.96 5.14 -2.22
C HIS A 137 -5.03 5.58 -0.75
N SER A 138 -5.09 4.63 0.17
CA SER A 138 -5.22 4.91 1.60
C SER A 138 -3.95 5.51 2.22
N ILE A 139 -2.75 5.00 1.89
CA ILE A 139 -1.50 5.52 2.48
C ILE A 139 -1.21 6.97 2.06
N PHE A 140 -1.55 7.37 0.83
CA PHE A 140 -1.40 8.75 0.38
C PHE A 140 -2.41 9.70 1.04
N LYS A 141 -3.65 9.23 1.26
CA LYS A 141 -4.67 9.97 2.00
C LYS A 141 -4.26 10.28 3.45
N ILE A 142 -3.52 9.38 4.09
CA ILE A 142 -3.09 9.52 5.49
C ILE A 142 -1.71 10.21 5.59
N ASN A 143 -0.84 10.02 4.58
CA ASN A 143 0.47 10.64 4.44
C ASN A 143 1.44 10.42 5.64
N LYS A 144 1.32 9.29 6.35
CA LYS A 144 2.19 8.90 7.48
C LYS A 144 3.14 7.73 7.18
N PHE A 145 2.69 6.75 6.40
CA PHE A 145 3.36 5.45 6.21
C PHE A 145 4.41 5.49 5.10
N LYS A 146 5.58 6.09 5.37
CA LYS A 146 6.62 6.30 4.36
C LYS A 146 7.39 5.05 3.99
N ASP A 147 7.52 4.07 4.88
CA ASP A 147 8.21 2.82 4.56
C ASP A 147 7.33 1.95 3.63
N LEU A 148 6.02 1.91 3.89
CA LEU A 148 5.02 1.27 3.03
C LEU A 148 4.83 2.03 1.70
N GLU A 149 4.84 3.37 1.71
CA GLU A 149 4.82 4.18 0.48
C GLU A 149 6.01 3.85 -0.43
N ASN A 150 7.22 3.78 0.13
CA ASN A 150 8.42 3.40 -0.61
C ASN A 150 8.34 1.96 -1.12
N PHE A 151 7.85 1.02 -0.31
CA PHE A 151 7.65 -0.37 -0.71
C PHE A 151 6.67 -0.50 -1.88
N CYS A 152 5.49 0.11 -1.78
CA CYS A 152 4.49 0.13 -2.85
C CYS A 152 5.01 0.83 -4.11
N ASN A 153 5.69 1.97 -3.99
CA ASN A 153 6.30 2.65 -5.12
C ASN A 153 7.35 1.77 -5.85
N ASN A 154 8.09 0.91 -5.13
CA ASN A 154 9.03 -0.03 -5.73
C ASN A 154 8.34 -1.21 -6.44
N ILE A 155 7.12 -1.56 -6.04
CA ILE A 155 6.27 -2.53 -6.76
C ILE A 155 5.72 -1.88 -8.04
N ILE A 156 5.12 -0.68 -7.95
CA ILE A 156 4.58 0.06 -9.11
C ILE A 156 5.66 0.33 -10.16
N ALA A 157 6.91 0.55 -9.73
CA ALA A 157 8.05 0.69 -10.62
C ALA A 157 8.08 -0.46 -11.65
N LYS A 158 7.94 -1.71 -11.18
CA LYS A 158 8.01 -2.93 -11.98
C LYS A 158 6.69 -3.30 -12.63
N TYR A 159 5.58 -3.08 -11.92
CA TYR A 159 4.22 -3.48 -12.30
C TYR A 159 3.27 -2.26 -12.28
N PRO A 160 3.44 -1.30 -13.21
CA PRO A 160 2.71 -0.05 -13.19
C PRO A 160 1.20 -0.22 -13.48
N ASN A 161 0.83 -1.32 -14.13
CA ASN A 161 -0.55 -1.71 -14.40
C ASN A 161 -1.40 -1.90 -13.13
N LEU A 162 -0.79 -2.30 -12.00
CA LEU A 162 -1.50 -2.46 -10.71
C LEU A 162 -2.25 -1.20 -10.23
N ILE A 163 -1.85 -0.02 -10.72
CA ILE A 163 -2.53 1.26 -10.47
C ILE A 163 -3.13 1.83 -11.76
N PHE A 164 -2.41 1.84 -12.88
CA PHE A 164 -2.92 2.50 -14.09
C PHE A 164 -4.11 1.80 -14.76
N GLU A 165 -4.20 0.47 -14.61
CA GLU A 165 -5.31 -0.35 -15.14
C GLU A 165 -6.38 -0.62 -14.08
N SER A 166 -6.25 -0.06 -12.87
CA SER A 166 -7.26 -0.22 -11.82
C SER A 166 -8.54 0.56 -12.15
N ASN A 167 -9.68 0.02 -11.74
CA ASN A 167 -10.99 0.65 -11.96
C ASN A 167 -11.11 2.02 -11.27
N ASP A 168 -10.37 2.20 -10.17
CA ASP A 168 -10.35 3.38 -9.32
C ASP A 168 -9.20 4.35 -9.62
N PHE A 169 -8.36 4.09 -10.64
CA PHE A 169 -7.21 4.93 -11.04
C PHE A 169 -7.52 6.44 -11.10
N THR A 170 -8.69 6.80 -11.62
CA THR A 170 -9.11 8.21 -11.75
C THR A 170 -9.44 8.88 -10.42
N SER A 171 -9.56 8.12 -9.32
CA SER A 171 -9.71 8.64 -7.95
C SER A 171 -8.38 8.74 -7.19
N LEU A 172 -7.26 8.38 -7.83
CA LEU A 172 -5.93 8.44 -7.24
C LEU A 172 -5.56 9.89 -6.89
N GLN A 173 -4.97 10.11 -5.71
CA GLN A 173 -4.54 11.45 -5.30
C GLN A 173 -3.38 11.97 -6.15
N GLU A 174 -3.36 13.28 -6.43
CA GLU A 174 -2.31 13.92 -7.25
C GLU A 174 -0.91 13.64 -6.68
N SER A 175 -0.75 13.67 -5.36
CA SER A 175 0.49 13.33 -4.64
C SER A 175 1.00 11.92 -4.96
N ALA A 176 0.10 10.95 -5.08
CA ALA A 176 0.42 9.57 -5.42
C ALA A 176 0.82 9.45 -6.90
N LEU A 177 0.05 10.08 -7.80
CA LEU A 177 0.40 10.12 -9.23
C LEU A 177 1.78 10.77 -9.44
N ILE A 178 2.05 11.91 -8.80
CA ILE A 178 3.37 12.59 -8.82
C ILE A 178 4.49 11.65 -8.35
N SER A 179 4.28 10.89 -7.28
CA SER A 179 5.28 9.92 -6.78
C SER A 179 5.60 8.82 -7.79
N ILE A 180 4.60 8.33 -8.55
CA ILE A 180 4.80 7.41 -9.68
C ILE A 180 5.57 8.10 -10.82
N LEU A 181 5.13 9.29 -11.25
CA LEU A 181 5.70 10.01 -12.39
C LEU A 181 7.19 10.35 -12.21
N LYS A 182 7.62 10.66 -10.97
CA LYS A 182 9.02 10.96 -10.62
C LYS A 182 9.97 9.76 -10.80
N ARG A 183 9.48 8.52 -10.79
CA ARG A 183 10.34 7.31 -10.83
C ARG A 183 11.12 7.16 -12.15
N ASN A 184 12.45 7.01 -12.07
CA ASN A 184 13.30 6.78 -13.24
C ASN A 184 13.33 5.31 -13.71
N ASP A 185 12.71 4.41 -12.97
CA ASP A 185 12.68 2.96 -13.19
C ASP A 185 11.25 2.42 -13.40
N LEU A 186 10.27 3.30 -13.65
CA LEU A 186 8.90 2.92 -14.00
C LEU A 186 8.88 2.21 -15.36
N GLN A 187 8.36 0.98 -15.39
CA GLN A 187 8.39 0.08 -16.55
C GLN A 187 7.22 0.34 -17.52
N ILE A 188 7.16 1.55 -18.07
CA ILE A 188 6.14 1.98 -19.04
C ILE A 188 6.74 2.96 -20.05
N GLU A 189 6.24 2.93 -21.28
CA GLU A 189 6.60 3.89 -22.33
C GLU A 189 6.02 5.29 -22.04
N GLU A 190 6.76 6.36 -22.33
CA GLU A 190 6.34 7.73 -22.01
C GLU A 190 5.05 8.18 -22.73
N SER A 191 4.75 7.58 -23.88
CA SER A 191 3.47 7.76 -24.57
C SER A 191 2.30 7.22 -23.75
N GLY A 192 2.47 6.07 -23.07
CA GLY A 192 1.48 5.52 -22.14
C GLY A 192 1.38 6.33 -20.85
N VAL A 193 2.50 6.83 -20.33
CA VAL A 193 2.49 7.78 -19.19
C VAL A 193 1.62 9.00 -19.51
N TRP A 194 1.83 9.59 -20.68
CA TRP A 194 1.04 10.71 -21.17
C TRP A 194 -0.46 10.40 -21.23
N ASP A 195 -0.84 9.27 -21.80
CA ASP A 195 -2.24 8.85 -21.90
C ASP A 195 -2.90 8.72 -20.52
N TYR A 196 -2.22 8.12 -19.53
CA TYR A 196 -2.74 8.00 -18.17
C TYR A 196 -2.82 9.34 -17.43
N VAL A 197 -1.86 10.25 -17.63
CA VAL A 197 -1.93 11.60 -17.04
C VAL A 197 -3.08 12.41 -17.64
N ILE A 198 -3.32 12.33 -18.95
CA ILE A 198 -4.48 12.97 -19.59
C ILE A 198 -5.79 12.33 -19.12
N LYS A 199 -5.88 10.99 -19.06
CA LYS A 199 -7.06 10.26 -18.52
C LYS A 199 -7.39 10.70 -17.09
N TRP A 200 -6.39 10.78 -16.22
CA TRP A 200 -6.56 11.22 -14.84
C TRP A 200 -7.01 12.69 -14.75
N GLY A 201 -6.36 13.58 -15.51
CA GLY A 201 -6.67 15.01 -15.52
C GLY A 201 -8.05 15.35 -16.08
N ILE A 202 -8.52 14.63 -17.11
CA ILE A 202 -9.90 14.77 -17.61
C ILE A 202 -10.89 14.30 -16.55
N ALA A 203 -10.64 13.17 -15.89
CA ALA A 203 -11.54 12.63 -14.87
C ALA A 203 -11.69 13.50 -13.61
N GLN A 204 -10.70 14.36 -13.30
CA GLN A 204 -10.86 15.36 -12.21
C GLN A 204 -11.80 16.51 -12.59
N ASN A 205 -12.17 16.66 -13.86
CA ASN A 205 -12.89 17.81 -14.41
C ASN A 205 -14.12 17.33 -15.21
N PRO A 206 -15.19 16.88 -14.53
CA PRO A 206 -16.33 16.22 -15.17
C PRO A 206 -17.11 17.11 -16.17
N ASP A 207 -16.97 18.44 -16.07
CA ASP A 207 -17.60 19.39 -16.98
C ASP A 207 -16.86 19.53 -18.34
N LEU A 208 -15.71 18.87 -18.52
CA LEU A 208 -14.99 18.90 -19.79
C LEU A 208 -15.75 18.11 -20.87
N PRO A 209 -15.90 18.64 -22.10
CA PRO A 209 -16.52 17.90 -23.20
C PRO A 209 -15.74 16.64 -23.54
N GLU A 210 -16.44 15.53 -23.77
CA GLU A 210 -15.81 14.27 -24.19
C GLU A 210 -15.06 14.39 -25.53
N ILE A 211 -15.60 15.17 -26.47
CA ILE A 211 -15.02 15.39 -27.80
C ILE A 211 -14.07 16.60 -27.76
N LEU A 212 -12.78 16.36 -27.99
CA LEU A 212 -11.71 17.35 -27.91
C LEU A 212 -11.91 18.57 -28.83
N ASP A 213 -12.50 18.39 -30.01
CA ASP A 213 -12.77 19.48 -30.96
C ASP A 213 -13.76 20.53 -30.41
N LYS A 214 -14.56 20.17 -29.39
CA LYS A 214 -15.48 21.08 -28.70
C LYS A 214 -14.82 21.91 -27.59
N TRP A 215 -13.51 21.76 -27.37
CA TRP A 215 -12.85 22.40 -26.22
C TRP A 215 -12.56 23.89 -26.42
N SER A 216 -13.15 24.70 -25.53
CA SER A 216 -12.86 26.13 -25.39
C SER A 216 -11.42 26.37 -24.89
N LYS A 217 -10.94 27.62 -24.89
CA LYS A 217 -9.66 27.97 -24.26
C LYS A 217 -9.66 27.71 -22.76
N GLU A 218 -10.80 27.93 -22.10
CA GLU A 218 -11.00 27.71 -20.67
C GLU A 218 -10.88 26.22 -20.33
N ASN A 219 -11.45 25.32 -21.15
CA ASN A 219 -11.34 23.87 -20.95
C ASN A 219 -9.87 23.40 -20.91
N PHE A 220 -9.03 23.92 -21.82
CA PHE A 220 -7.59 23.65 -21.80
C PHE A 220 -6.87 24.29 -20.59
N LEU A 221 -7.31 25.47 -20.13
CA LEU A 221 -6.75 26.13 -18.94
C LEU A 221 -7.11 25.37 -17.65
N THR A 222 -8.33 24.83 -17.56
CA THR A 222 -8.79 23.97 -16.47
C THR A 222 -7.92 22.72 -16.40
N LEU A 223 -7.79 21.96 -17.50
CA LEU A 223 -6.92 20.77 -17.54
C LEU A 223 -5.46 21.13 -17.24
N LYS A 224 -4.95 22.27 -17.73
CA LYS A 224 -3.58 22.74 -17.42
C LYS A 224 -3.38 22.96 -15.92
N THR A 225 -4.34 23.61 -15.27
CA THR A 225 -4.30 23.89 -13.82
C THR A 225 -4.32 22.59 -13.02
N THR A 226 -5.20 21.65 -13.35
CA THR A 226 -5.27 20.33 -12.71
C THR A 226 -3.98 19.53 -12.86
N LEU A 227 -3.33 19.59 -14.02
CA LEU A 227 -2.12 18.81 -14.30
C LEU A 227 -0.81 19.55 -13.98
N GLN A 228 -0.85 20.73 -13.36
CA GLN A 228 0.30 21.63 -13.25
C GLN A 228 1.52 21.03 -12.55
N HIS A 229 1.33 20.12 -11.57
CA HIS A 229 2.44 19.42 -10.91
C HIS A 229 2.79 18.08 -11.57
N CYS A 230 1.91 17.55 -12.42
CA CYS A 230 2.13 16.30 -13.17
C CYS A 230 2.90 16.54 -14.47
N LEU A 231 2.56 17.59 -15.23
CA LEU A 231 3.19 17.93 -16.51
C LEU A 231 4.73 18.09 -16.45
N PRO A 232 5.34 18.65 -15.37
CA PRO A 232 6.80 18.74 -15.22
C PRO A 232 7.52 17.40 -15.03
N HIS A 233 6.80 16.27 -14.90
CA HIS A 233 7.37 14.94 -14.68
C HIS A 233 7.26 14.00 -15.90
N ILE A 234 6.71 14.50 -17.01
CA ILE A 234 6.66 13.80 -18.31
C ILE A 234 7.98 14.00 -19.06
N ARG A 235 8.58 12.93 -19.61
CA ARG A 235 9.81 13.03 -20.41
C ARG A 235 9.46 13.27 -21.89
N TYR A 236 8.95 14.47 -22.22
CA TYR A 236 8.48 14.82 -23.58
C TYR A 236 9.47 14.46 -24.70
N PHE A 237 10.76 14.73 -24.50
CA PHE A 237 11.83 14.45 -25.47
C PHE A 237 12.20 12.95 -25.62
N GLN A 238 11.54 12.07 -24.86
CA GLN A 238 11.66 10.62 -24.93
C GLN A 238 10.40 9.97 -25.55
N ILE A 239 9.41 10.78 -25.97
CA ILE A 239 8.23 10.33 -26.70
C ILE A 239 8.55 10.37 -28.21
N SER A 240 8.29 9.26 -28.91
CA SER A 240 8.49 9.14 -30.35
C SER A 240 7.76 10.23 -31.14
N ASN A 241 8.35 10.70 -32.24
CA ASN A 241 7.81 11.76 -33.10
C ASN A 241 6.33 11.57 -33.49
N GLU A 242 5.93 10.34 -33.83
CA GLU A 242 4.55 9.98 -34.13
C GLU A 242 3.61 10.25 -32.95
N ASN A 243 3.91 9.70 -31.77
CA ASN A 243 3.13 9.94 -30.55
C ASN A 243 3.11 11.42 -30.14
N VAL A 244 4.16 12.21 -30.39
CA VAL A 244 4.11 13.67 -30.17
C VAL A 244 3.05 14.32 -31.09
N MET A 245 3.02 13.93 -32.36
CA MET A 245 2.10 14.49 -33.36
C MET A 245 0.65 14.00 -33.19
N ASN A 246 0.45 12.77 -32.71
CA ASN A 246 -0.86 12.16 -32.58
C ASN A 246 -1.48 12.34 -31.19
N LYS A 247 -0.69 12.23 -30.12
CA LYS A 247 -1.17 12.23 -28.72
C LYS A 247 -0.95 13.55 -27.97
N ILE A 248 0.18 14.25 -28.21
CA ILE A 248 0.52 15.48 -27.47
C ILE A 248 -0.02 16.73 -28.17
N LYS A 249 0.17 16.83 -29.50
CA LYS A 249 -0.27 17.95 -30.33
C LYS A 249 -1.73 18.38 -30.12
N PRO A 250 -2.72 17.48 -29.95
CA PRO A 250 -4.10 17.89 -29.69
C PRO A 250 -4.26 18.71 -28.40
N TYR A 251 -3.46 18.41 -27.38
CA TYR A 251 -3.46 19.07 -26.08
C TYR A 251 -2.42 20.18 -25.92
N LYS A 252 -1.68 20.56 -26.98
CA LYS A 252 -0.55 21.52 -26.91
C LYS A 252 -0.80 22.83 -26.15
N LYS A 253 -2.07 23.24 -26.01
CA LYS A 253 -2.51 24.43 -25.25
C LYS A 253 -2.25 24.30 -23.73
N ILE A 254 -2.15 23.09 -23.19
CA ILE A 254 -1.82 22.87 -21.76
C ILE A 254 -0.32 22.98 -21.49
N LEU A 255 0.52 22.85 -22.51
CA LEU A 255 1.96 22.97 -22.37
C LEU A 255 2.38 24.45 -22.35
N ASP A 256 3.57 24.72 -21.80
CA ASP A 256 4.16 26.04 -21.92
C ASP A 256 4.65 26.27 -23.35
N LYS A 257 4.44 27.49 -23.86
CA LYS A 257 4.80 27.84 -25.25
C LYS A 257 6.25 27.49 -25.57
N LYS A 258 7.18 27.81 -24.67
CA LYS A 258 8.61 27.47 -24.80
C LYS A 258 8.85 25.96 -24.92
N LEU A 259 8.18 25.15 -24.11
CA LEU A 259 8.30 23.68 -24.15
C LEU A 259 7.76 23.13 -25.46
N TRP A 260 6.63 23.65 -25.94
CA TRP A 260 6.07 23.25 -27.24
C TRP A 260 6.98 23.64 -28.41
N ASP A 261 7.49 24.88 -28.40
CA ASP A 261 8.39 25.38 -29.45
C ASP A 261 9.72 24.57 -29.47
N ASP A 262 10.34 24.32 -28.32
CA ASP A 262 11.54 23.46 -28.18
C ASP A 262 11.25 22.00 -28.62
N LEU A 263 10.07 21.45 -28.31
CA LEU A 263 9.68 20.09 -28.70
C LEU A 263 9.51 19.97 -30.23
N ILE A 264 8.86 20.94 -30.88
CA ILE A 264 8.75 20.97 -32.35
C ILE A 264 10.12 21.19 -33.00
N GLN A 265 10.97 22.04 -32.43
CA GLN A 265 12.35 22.22 -32.90
C GLN A 265 13.13 20.91 -32.81
N TYR A 266 12.99 20.14 -31.73
CA TYR A 266 13.63 18.83 -31.57
C TYR A 266 13.16 17.81 -32.62
N LEU A 267 11.87 17.80 -32.98
CA LEU A 267 11.34 16.94 -34.05
C LEU A 267 11.90 17.28 -35.43
N LEU A 268 12.12 18.57 -35.71
CA LEU A 268 12.54 19.06 -37.04
C LEU A 268 14.07 19.09 -37.22
N VAL A 269 14.80 19.47 -36.17
CA VAL A 269 16.25 19.65 -36.18
C VAL A 269 16.85 19.14 -34.84
N PRO A 270 16.98 17.81 -34.64
CA PRO A 270 17.36 17.22 -33.35
C PRO A 270 18.71 17.68 -32.77
N ASN A 271 19.61 18.18 -33.63
CA ASN A 271 20.97 18.58 -33.26
C ASN A 271 21.08 20.03 -32.75
N GLN A 272 19.98 20.78 -32.62
CA GLN A 272 20.02 22.15 -32.09
C GLN A 272 19.84 22.21 -30.56
N PRO A 273 20.45 23.21 -29.90
CA PRO A 273 20.31 23.38 -28.46
C PRO A 273 18.90 23.84 -28.08
N ILE A 274 18.17 22.99 -27.38
CA ILE A 274 16.87 23.29 -26.77
C ILE A 274 17.04 23.92 -25.38
N LYS A 275 16.10 24.80 -25.01
CA LYS A 275 16.18 25.60 -23.76
C LYS A 275 15.35 25.02 -22.61
N SER A 276 14.54 24.02 -22.86
CA SER A 276 13.70 23.33 -21.87
C SER A 276 14.45 22.22 -21.15
N THR A 277 14.05 21.93 -19.92
CA THR A 277 14.66 20.86 -19.11
C THR A 277 14.39 19.50 -19.76
N ILE A 278 15.46 18.79 -20.13
CA ILE A 278 15.37 17.42 -20.65
C ILE A 278 15.43 16.46 -19.47
N LEU A 279 14.35 15.75 -19.20
CA LEU A 279 14.36 14.63 -18.26
C LEU A 279 14.98 13.38 -18.91
N PRO A 280 15.80 12.59 -18.19
CA PRO A 280 16.43 11.39 -18.72
C PRO A 280 15.39 10.29 -18.98
N ALA A 281 15.64 9.45 -19.99
CA ALA A 281 14.83 8.26 -20.28
C ALA A 281 14.67 7.36 -19.05
N ARG A 282 13.51 6.68 -18.92
CA ARG A 282 13.33 5.66 -17.88
C ARG A 282 14.13 4.42 -18.22
N LYS A 283 14.64 3.75 -17.19
CA LYS A 283 15.41 2.51 -17.28
C LYS A 283 14.48 1.32 -17.48
N LEU A 284 14.01 1.13 -18.71
CA LEU A 284 13.23 -0.06 -19.09
C LEU A 284 14.15 -1.30 -19.09
N THR A 285 13.78 -2.37 -18.39
CA THR A 285 14.53 -3.64 -18.39
C THR A 285 13.99 -4.59 -19.45
N GLN A 286 14.87 -5.37 -20.10
CA GLN A 286 14.42 -6.32 -21.15
C GLN A 286 13.45 -7.39 -20.63
N GLU A 287 13.49 -7.70 -19.33
CA GLU A 287 12.51 -8.57 -18.68
C GLU A 287 11.07 -8.08 -18.86
N THR A 288 10.82 -6.76 -18.99
CA THR A 288 9.45 -6.25 -19.18
C THR A 288 8.93 -6.31 -20.61
N LEU A 289 9.82 -6.47 -21.60
CA LEU A 289 9.40 -6.87 -22.94
C LEU A 289 8.89 -8.33 -22.97
N LEU A 290 9.35 -9.16 -22.03
CA LEU A 290 8.89 -10.54 -21.84
C LEU A 290 7.74 -10.64 -20.82
N SER A 291 7.67 -9.77 -19.81
CA SER A 291 6.58 -9.75 -18.81
C SER A 291 5.28 -9.11 -19.30
N ARG A 292 5.26 -8.54 -20.52
CA ARG A 292 4.00 -8.27 -21.26
C ARG A 292 3.26 -9.56 -21.66
N VAL A 293 3.88 -10.72 -21.49
CA VAL A 293 3.20 -12.00 -21.62
C VAL A 293 2.34 -12.24 -20.37
N LEU A 294 1.02 -12.20 -20.58
CA LEU A 294 0.10 -12.92 -19.72
C LEU A 294 0.38 -14.42 -19.89
N ILE A 295 0.92 -15.05 -18.84
CA ILE A 295 1.03 -16.51 -18.77
C ILE A 295 -0.39 -17.03 -18.55
N THR A 296 -0.93 -17.71 -19.55
CA THR A 296 -2.22 -18.41 -19.43
C THR A 296 -1.98 -19.89 -19.26
N VAL A 297 -2.70 -20.49 -18.30
CA VAL A 297 -2.69 -21.93 -18.07
C VAL A 297 -4.08 -22.53 -18.26
N GLU A 298 -4.12 -23.71 -18.83
CA GLU A 298 -5.32 -24.56 -18.89
C GLU A 298 -5.30 -25.50 -17.68
N ALA A 299 -6.41 -25.58 -16.96
CA ALA A 299 -6.62 -26.58 -15.92
C ALA A 299 -6.68 -27.99 -16.54
N LEU A 300 -5.73 -28.86 -16.21
CA LEU A 300 -5.69 -30.24 -16.70
C LEU A 300 -6.62 -31.17 -15.90
N TRP A 301 -6.95 -30.79 -14.67
CA TRP A 301 -7.82 -31.48 -13.74
C TRP A 301 -8.68 -30.47 -12.95
N ASP A 302 -9.77 -30.95 -12.34
CA ASP A 302 -10.54 -30.15 -11.41
C ASP A 302 -9.71 -29.86 -10.14
N TYR A 303 -9.75 -28.63 -9.65
CA TYR A 303 -9.21 -28.24 -8.34
C TYR A 303 -10.32 -27.55 -7.54
N CYS A 304 -10.77 -28.22 -6.48
CA CYS A 304 -11.72 -27.66 -5.52
C CYS A 304 -10.94 -27.29 -4.25
N ALA A 305 -10.86 -25.99 -3.97
CA ALA A 305 -10.48 -25.50 -2.65
C ALA A 305 -11.47 -26.07 -1.62
N GLY A 306 -10.96 -26.53 -0.48
CA GLY A 306 -11.82 -27.08 0.56
C GLY A 306 -12.73 -26.01 1.17
N GLU A 307 -14.04 -26.28 1.27
CA GLU A 307 -14.96 -25.44 2.02
C GLU A 307 -14.59 -25.46 3.51
N GLY A 308 -13.75 -24.53 3.96
CA GLY A 308 -13.33 -24.45 5.35
C GLY A 308 -12.35 -23.34 5.69
N GLU A 309 -11.21 -23.25 5.00
CA GLU A 309 -10.09 -22.41 5.44
C GLU A 309 -9.44 -21.65 4.27
N ASN A 310 -9.54 -20.31 4.34
CA ASN A 310 -9.03 -19.28 3.42
C ASN A 310 -9.86 -18.98 2.16
N GLU A 311 -10.36 -17.74 2.06
CA GLU A 311 -10.85 -17.11 0.81
C GLU A 311 -9.73 -16.87 -0.23
N ALA A 312 -8.54 -17.43 0.00
CA ALA A 312 -7.33 -17.19 -0.79
C ALA A 312 -7.11 -18.24 -1.90
N ASP A 313 -7.85 -19.35 -1.94
CA ASP A 313 -7.65 -20.45 -2.90
C ASP A 313 -8.60 -20.36 -4.11
N LEU A 314 -8.06 -20.53 -5.32
CA LEU A 314 -8.81 -20.43 -6.58
C LEU A 314 -9.33 -21.80 -7.03
N SER A 315 -10.65 -22.02 -6.95
CA SER A 315 -11.28 -23.23 -7.50
C SER A 315 -11.58 -23.12 -9.00
N PHE A 316 -11.22 -24.17 -9.75
CA PHE A 316 -11.44 -24.31 -11.20
C PHE A 316 -11.78 -25.73 -11.62
N LYS A 317 -12.38 -25.87 -12.80
CA LYS A 317 -12.63 -27.17 -13.46
C LYS A 317 -11.64 -27.42 -14.57
N LYS A 318 -11.44 -28.68 -14.93
CA LYS A 318 -10.68 -29.08 -16.11
C LYS A 318 -11.18 -28.36 -17.36
N GLY A 319 -10.25 -27.75 -18.09
CA GLY A 319 -10.52 -26.91 -19.27
C GLY A 319 -10.75 -25.43 -18.96
N ASP A 320 -10.86 -25.02 -17.69
CA ASP A 320 -10.87 -23.60 -17.32
C ASP A 320 -9.52 -22.95 -17.70
N ILE A 321 -9.59 -21.75 -18.25
CA ILE A 321 -8.42 -20.90 -18.54
C ILE A 321 -8.16 -20.01 -17.33
N VAL A 322 -6.97 -20.12 -16.74
CA VAL A 322 -6.53 -19.30 -15.63
C VAL A 322 -5.48 -18.31 -16.12
N GLU A 323 -5.74 -17.03 -15.89
CA GLU A 323 -4.75 -15.95 -16.06
C GLU A 323 -3.86 -15.96 -14.82
N VAL A 324 -2.56 -16.28 -15.01
CA VAL A 324 -1.59 -16.27 -13.92
C VAL A 324 -1.26 -14.83 -13.55
N VAL A 325 -1.68 -14.43 -12.36
CA VAL A 325 -1.37 -13.13 -11.76
C VAL A 325 0.04 -13.16 -11.16
N GLU A 326 0.45 -14.27 -10.53
CA GLU A 326 1.78 -14.41 -9.93
C GLU A 326 2.22 -15.88 -9.81
N LYS A 327 3.54 -16.13 -9.81
CA LYS A 327 4.13 -17.40 -9.36
C LYS A 327 4.56 -17.24 -7.89
N VAL A 328 3.71 -17.65 -6.94
CA VAL A 328 3.90 -17.43 -5.49
C VAL A 328 5.12 -18.20 -4.97
N ASN A 329 5.30 -19.44 -5.44
CA ASN A 329 6.54 -20.22 -5.33
C ASN A 329 6.64 -21.22 -6.49
N GLU A 330 7.52 -22.22 -6.40
CA GLU A 330 7.73 -23.21 -7.46
C GLU A 330 6.50 -24.09 -7.75
N ASP A 331 5.68 -24.35 -6.71
CA ASP A 331 4.54 -25.27 -6.71
C ASP A 331 3.17 -24.57 -6.72
N TRP A 332 3.09 -23.32 -6.23
CA TRP A 332 1.84 -22.57 -6.06
C TRP A 332 1.88 -21.26 -6.84
N TRP A 333 0.88 -21.06 -7.71
CA TRP A 333 0.68 -19.84 -8.49
C TRP A 333 -0.60 -19.16 -8.05
N SER A 334 -0.70 -17.84 -8.24
CA SER A 334 -1.91 -17.06 -8.03
C SER A 334 -2.49 -16.65 -9.38
N GLY A 335 -3.81 -16.64 -9.50
CA GLY A 335 -4.48 -16.28 -10.74
C GLY A 335 -5.96 -16.07 -10.59
N ARG A 336 -6.64 -15.88 -11.72
CA ARG A 336 -8.10 -15.81 -11.82
C ARG A 336 -8.57 -16.64 -13.01
N VAL A 337 -9.68 -17.36 -12.84
CA VAL A 337 -10.36 -18.02 -13.97
C VAL A 337 -10.98 -16.95 -14.85
N GLN A 338 -10.83 -17.05 -16.17
CA GLN A 338 -11.47 -16.11 -17.10
C GLN A 338 -12.99 -16.07 -16.88
N GLY A 339 -13.53 -14.87 -16.70
CA GLY A 339 -14.95 -14.66 -16.35
C GLY A 339 -15.28 -14.72 -14.86
N LYS A 340 -14.31 -14.98 -13.96
CA LYS A 340 -14.46 -14.80 -12.50
C LYS A 340 -13.61 -13.63 -12.01
N ASN A 341 -14.16 -12.83 -11.09
CA ASN A 341 -13.44 -11.72 -10.45
C ASN A 341 -12.59 -12.16 -9.24
N ALA A 342 -12.80 -13.38 -8.72
CA ALA A 342 -12.04 -13.91 -7.60
C ALA A 342 -10.62 -14.28 -8.06
N VAL A 343 -9.62 -13.73 -7.36
CA VAL A 343 -8.21 -14.10 -7.47
C VAL A 343 -7.88 -15.04 -6.33
N GLY A 344 -7.13 -16.10 -6.59
CA GLY A 344 -6.64 -17.00 -5.55
C GLY A 344 -5.47 -17.85 -5.98
N ILE A 345 -4.86 -18.54 -5.03
CA ILE A 345 -3.75 -19.46 -5.24
C ILE A 345 -4.24 -20.84 -5.68
N PHE A 346 -3.42 -21.51 -6.47
CA PHE A 346 -3.66 -22.85 -6.95
C PHE A 346 -2.33 -23.58 -7.17
N PRO A 347 -2.30 -24.91 -7.01
CA PRO A 347 -1.13 -25.71 -7.32
C PRO A 347 -0.84 -25.71 -8.83
N LYS A 348 0.32 -25.20 -9.22
CA LYS A 348 0.85 -25.19 -10.59
C LYS A 348 0.70 -26.56 -11.27
N VAL A 349 0.95 -27.64 -10.53
CA VAL A 349 0.92 -29.03 -11.03
C VAL A 349 -0.45 -29.47 -11.54
N TYR A 350 -1.53 -28.71 -11.29
CA TYR A 350 -2.87 -28.98 -11.83
C TYR A 350 -3.10 -28.37 -13.23
N THR A 351 -2.12 -27.61 -13.74
CA THR A 351 -2.30 -26.75 -14.91
C THR A 351 -1.19 -26.91 -15.92
N LYS A 352 -1.44 -26.48 -17.16
CA LYS A 352 -0.48 -26.50 -18.27
C LYS A 352 -0.37 -25.10 -18.86
N GLU A 353 0.85 -24.56 -18.98
CA GLU A 353 1.09 -23.34 -19.78
C GLU A 353 0.67 -23.59 -21.23
N ILE A 354 -0.32 -22.84 -21.71
CA ILE A 354 -0.93 -22.99 -23.05
C ILE A 354 -0.63 -21.82 -23.99
N GLY A 355 -0.19 -20.68 -23.46
CA GLY A 355 0.07 -19.52 -24.29
C GLY A 355 0.94 -18.47 -23.63
N LEU A 356 1.84 -17.91 -24.44
CA LEU A 356 2.33 -16.55 -24.23
C LEU A 356 1.40 -15.62 -25.02
N VAL A 357 0.49 -14.89 -24.37
CA VAL A 357 -0.30 -13.88 -25.09
C VAL A 357 0.55 -12.64 -25.31
N VAL A 358 1.20 -12.59 -26.47
CA VAL A 358 1.67 -11.32 -27.06
C VAL A 358 0.45 -10.67 -27.71
N ASP A 359 0.13 -9.43 -27.33
CA ASP A 359 -0.90 -8.64 -28.00
C ASP A 359 -0.55 -8.52 -29.50
N ARG A 360 -1.43 -9.04 -30.37
CA ARG A 360 -1.14 -9.23 -31.79
C ARG A 360 -1.37 -7.99 -32.66
N ASN A 361 -1.70 -6.86 -32.05
CA ASN A 361 -1.99 -5.60 -32.76
C ASN A 361 -0.75 -4.75 -33.09
N ILE A 362 0.40 -5.38 -33.41
CA ILE A 362 1.59 -4.68 -33.91
C ILE A 362 2.04 -5.31 -35.24
N PRO A 363 1.88 -4.60 -36.38
CA PRO A 363 2.45 -5.03 -37.65
C PRO A 363 3.98 -5.05 -37.55
N THR A 364 4.58 -6.22 -37.80
CA THR A 364 6.04 -6.38 -37.75
C THR A 364 6.69 -5.69 -38.95
N GLN A 365 7.28 -4.50 -38.74
CA GLN A 365 8.28 -3.94 -39.64
C GLN A 365 9.63 -3.81 -38.92
N ALA A 366 10.71 -4.05 -39.66
CA ALA A 366 11.99 -4.41 -39.10
C ALA A 366 12.69 -3.26 -38.34
N PHE A 367 13.26 -3.58 -37.18
CA PHE A 367 14.18 -2.70 -36.47
C PHE A 367 15.53 -2.61 -37.20
N THR A 368 15.66 -1.68 -38.14
CA THR A 368 16.96 -1.30 -38.75
C THR A 368 17.22 0.20 -38.67
N HIS A 369 17.18 0.78 -37.47
CA HIS A 369 17.76 2.10 -37.21
C HIS A 369 18.55 2.09 -35.89
N GLN A 370 19.88 2.06 -36.00
CA GLN A 370 20.76 2.46 -34.90
C GLN A 370 20.63 3.98 -34.68
N PRO A 371 20.59 4.48 -33.43
CA PRO A 371 20.76 5.90 -33.17
C PRO A 371 22.20 6.33 -33.53
N PRO A 372 22.43 7.55 -34.05
CA PRO A 372 23.76 8.02 -34.42
C PRO A 372 24.66 8.16 -33.18
N PRO A 373 25.99 7.93 -33.32
CA PRO A 373 26.91 7.96 -32.18
C PRO A 373 27.08 9.38 -31.64
N PHE A 374 26.85 9.56 -30.34
CA PHE A 374 27.21 10.77 -29.61
C PHE A 374 28.74 10.96 -29.59
N GLN A 375 29.27 11.85 -30.44
CA GLN A 375 30.64 12.35 -30.29
C GLN A 375 30.67 13.49 -29.28
N GLN A 376 31.09 13.20 -28.04
CA GLN A 376 31.46 14.24 -27.09
C GLN A 376 32.84 14.82 -27.47
N SER A 377 32.84 16.03 -28.03
CA SER A 377 34.06 16.79 -28.33
C SER A 377 34.62 17.50 -27.09
N ILE A 378 35.34 16.76 -26.24
CA ILE A 378 36.17 17.35 -25.18
C ILE A 378 37.63 17.43 -25.67
N LYS A 379 38.20 18.63 -25.63
CA LYS A 379 39.59 18.89 -26.06
C LYS A 379 40.58 18.15 -25.16
N LYS A 380 41.47 17.34 -25.76
CA LYS A 380 42.66 16.79 -25.08
C LYS A 380 43.71 17.88 -24.86
N PRO A 381 44.46 17.81 -23.76
CA PRO A 381 45.90 18.03 -23.75
C PRO A 381 46.63 16.72 -24.11
N SER A 382 47.48 16.75 -25.12
CA SER A 382 48.66 15.87 -25.27
C SER A 382 49.65 16.17 -24.14
N GLN A 383 50.51 15.28 -23.62
CA GLN A 383 50.90 13.90 -23.93
C GLN A 383 51.58 13.31 -22.63
N ASN A 384 52.16 12.10 -22.51
CA ASN A 384 52.62 11.10 -23.50
C ASN A 384 52.53 9.64 -22.95
N PHE A 385 53.25 8.70 -23.58
CA PHE A 385 53.31 7.24 -23.33
C PHE A 385 54.15 6.78 -22.12
N PHE A 386 53.79 5.63 -21.53
CA PHE A 386 54.46 4.33 -21.75
C PHE A 386 53.54 3.15 -21.33
N GLN A 387 53.70 1.99 -21.99
CA GLN A 387 52.91 0.77 -21.74
C GLN A 387 53.49 -0.10 -20.59
N PRO A 388 52.69 -0.98 -19.96
CA PRO A 388 53.11 -1.75 -18.79
C PRO A 388 53.90 -3.03 -19.15
N PRO A 389 54.83 -3.48 -18.30
CA PRO A 389 55.32 -4.86 -18.31
C PRO A 389 54.40 -5.78 -17.52
N ILE A 390 54.38 -7.05 -17.94
CA ILE A 390 53.71 -8.18 -17.28
C ILE A 390 54.66 -8.75 -16.21
N LEU A 391 54.11 -9.40 -15.17
CA LEU A 391 54.47 -10.78 -14.72
C LEU A 391 54.58 -11.00 -13.19
N ASN A 392 53.86 -12.06 -12.76
CA ASN A 392 54.11 -13.03 -11.68
C ASN A 392 53.87 -12.78 -10.18
N GLN A 393 53.62 -13.95 -9.57
CA GLN A 393 53.49 -14.30 -8.16
C GLN A 393 54.84 -14.20 -7.41
N ASP A 394 54.79 -14.54 -6.12
CA ASP A 394 55.89 -14.66 -5.16
C ASP A 394 56.42 -13.36 -4.53
N ASN A 395 55.96 -13.08 -3.31
CA ASN A 395 56.86 -13.22 -2.16
C ASN A 395 56.12 -13.37 -0.81
N TRP A 396 56.80 -14.03 0.13
CA TRP A 396 56.26 -14.58 1.38
C TRP A 396 57.18 -14.23 2.56
N LYS A 397 56.65 -14.37 3.79
CA LYS A 397 57.28 -14.21 5.13
C LYS A 397 57.30 -12.81 5.76
N SER A 398 56.65 -12.72 6.93
CA SER A 398 57.33 -12.50 8.22
C SER A 398 56.42 -13.07 9.34
N THR A 399 56.77 -14.22 9.94
CA THR A 399 57.26 -14.40 11.34
C THR A 399 56.21 -14.15 12.45
N THR A 400 56.03 -14.95 13.52
CA THR A 400 56.61 -16.23 14.01
C THR A 400 55.85 -16.66 15.29
N ASN A 401 55.75 -17.98 15.57
CA ASN A 401 55.66 -18.63 16.91
C ASN A 401 54.49 -18.25 17.88
N ALA A 402 53.89 -19.12 18.70
CA ALA A 402 53.92 -20.57 18.94
C ALA A 402 52.51 -20.97 19.44
N SER A 403 51.83 -22.02 18.96
CA SER A 403 52.05 -23.47 19.20
C SER A 403 52.00 -23.93 20.66
N LYS A 404 50.87 -24.54 21.08
CA LYS A 404 50.74 -25.91 21.67
C LYS A 404 49.37 -26.15 22.35
N THR A 405 48.45 -26.95 21.77
CA THR A 405 48.23 -28.43 21.92
C THR A 405 47.41 -28.84 23.16
N VAL A 406 46.59 -29.91 23.18
CA VAL A 406 45.78 -30.67 22.18
C VAL A 406 45.07 -31.82 22.95
N THR A 407 43.76 -32.03 22.75
CA THR A 407 42.95 -33.25 23.07
C THR A 407 43.01 -33.80 24.53
N GLU A 408 42.19 -34.73 25.05
CA GLU A 408 41.13 -35.62 24.53
C GLU A 408 40.28 -36.19 25.71
N ASN A 409 39.25 -37.00 25.40
CA ASN A 409 38.68 -38.09 26.23
C ASN A 409 37.79 -37.77 27.47
N VAL A 410 36.77 -38.57 27.84
CA VAL A 410 35.85 -39.46 27.06
C VAL A 410 34.62 -39.85 27.92
N SER A 411 33.42 -39.81 27.31
CA SER A 411 32.19 -40.61 27.59
C SER A 411 31.53 -40.71 29.00
N LYS A 412 30.25 -41.17 28.96
CA LYS A 412 29.40 -41.77 30.03
C LYS A 412 28.52 -40.77 30.84
N LEU A 413 27.24 -41.03 31.13
CA LEU A 413 26.38 -42.22 30.86
C LEU A 413 24.85 -41.87 30.93
N THR A 414 24.09 -42.34 29.92
CA THR A 414 22.72 -42.93 29.95
C THR A 414 21.44 -42.26 30.52
N ILE A 415 20.39 -42.41 29.68
CA ILE A 415 19.00 -42.87 29.98
C ILE A 415 18.04 -41.92 30.72
N GLY A 416 16.84 -41.72 30.15
CA GLY A 416 15.72 -41.10 30.86
C GLY A 416 14.49 -40.70 30.03
N ASN A 417 13.97 -41.56 29.16
CA ASN A 417 12.60 -41.38 28.62
C ASN A 417 11.67 -42.41 29.27
N PRO A 418 10.55 -41.99 29.87
CA PRO A 418 9.34 -42.78 29.84
C PRO A 418 8.13 -41.99 29.33
N ARG A 419 7.42 -42.63 28.39
CA ARG A 419 6.02 -42.33 28.06
C ARG A 419 5.09 -42.60 29.26
N GLN A 420 3.92 -41.94 29.21
CA GLN A 420 2.67 -42.26 29.91
C GLN A 420 2.62 -42.08 31.45
N MET A 421 1.68 -41.25 31.92
CA MET A 421 0.43 -41.79 32.47
C MET A 421 -0.74 -40.78 32.51
N LEU A 422 -1.88 -41.26 32.02
CA LEU A 422 -3.29 -40.97 32.32
C LEU A 422 -3.73 -39.62 32.94
N GLN A 423 -4.62 -38.97 32.18
CA GLN A 423 -6.01 -38.65 32.54
C GLN A 423 -6.42 -38.75 34.03
N LYS A 424 -6.95 -37.65 34.58
CA LYS A 424 -8.13 -37.62 35.47
C LYS A 424 -8.72 -36.18 35.50
N PRO A 425 -9.98 -35.96 35.91
CA PRO A 425 -10.92 -35.30 35.01
C PRO A 425 -11.38 -33.92 35.47
N LEU A 426 -11.95 -33.17 34.52
CA LEU A 426 -12.84 -32.04 34.81
C LEU A 426 -13.93 -32.46 35.81
N ARG A 427 -14.01 -31.75 36.94
CA ARG A 427 -15.24 -31.73 37.75
C ARG A 427 -16.15 -30.63 37.21
N PRO A 428 -17.42 -30.91 36.88
CA PRO A 428 -18.39 -29.86 36.58
C PRO A 428 -18.78 -29.17 37.89
N MET A 429 -18.41 -27.90 38.08
CA MET A 429 -18.97 -27.11 39.18
C MET A 429 -20.32 -26.54 38.76
N SER A 430 -21.36 -27.36 38.92
CA SER A 430 -22.74 -26.93 38.75
C SER A 430 -23.16 -26.03 39.93
N GLN A 431 -23.34 -24.73 39.69
CA GLN A 431 -24.16 -23.89 40.57
C GLN A 431 -25.41 -23.40 39.83
N LYS A 432 -26.55 -23.98 40.21
CA LYS A 432 -27.88 -23.48 39.89
C LYS A 432 -28.09 -22.17 40.64
N LEU A 433 -28.40 -21.08 39.93
CA LEU A 433 -29.15 -19.96 40.52
C LEU A 433 -30.54 -19.88 39.91
N LYS A 434 -31.50 -19.50 40.75
CA LYS A 434 -32.92 -19.82 40.58
C LYS A 434 -33.63 -18.80 39.69
N ILE A 435 -34.47 -19.32 38.81
CA ILE A 435 -35.54 -18.58 38.15
C ILE A 435 -36.48 -18.00 39.22
N ARG A 436 -36.74 -16.69 39.16
CA ARG A 436 -37.97 -16.06 39.69
C ARG A 436 -38.29 -14.77 38.94
N ASN A 437 -39.17 -14.88 37.95
CA ASN A 437 -40.08 -13.83 37.50
C ASN A 437 -41.48 -14.20 38.08
N PRO A 438 -42.42 -13.26 38.32
CA PRO A 438 -43.18 -12.69 37.19
C PRO A 438 -43.79 -11.27 37.36
N GLN A 439 -44.20 -10.68 36.22
CA GLN A 439 -45.26 -9.66 36.05
C GLN A 439 -44.98 -8.24 36.62
N GLN A 440 -45.47 -7.11 36.07
CA GLN A 440 -46.36 -6.84 34.92
C GLN A 440 -46.12 -5.39 34.38
N MET A 441 -46.48 -5.11 33.12
CA MET A 441 -46.55 -3.73 32.58
C MET A 441 -47.76 -2.95 33.12
N PRO A 442 -47.76 -1.61 32.97
CA PRO A 442 -48.92 -0.95 32.36
C PRO A 442 -48.57 -0.10 31.10
N GLN A 443 -49.62 0.34 30.40
CA GLN A 443 -49.57 0.88 29.04
C GLN A 443 -49.40 2.41 28.94
N LYS A 444 -49.19 2.89 27.71
CA LYS A 444 -49.22 4.29 27.26
C LYS A 444 -50.54 5.02 27.59
N PRO A 445 -50.52 6.36 27.55
CA PRO A 445 -51.51 7.13 26.79
C PRO A 445 -50.87 7.88 25.59
N SER A 446 -51.70 8.50 24.75
CA SER A 446 -51.34 8.87 23.37
C SER A 446 -51.88 10.23 22.89
N ARG A 447 -51.15 10.83 21.93
CA ARG A 447 -51.56 11.89 20.95
C ARG A 447 -51.82 13.33 21.44
N GLN A 448 -51.04 14.25 20.88
CA GLN A 448 -51.43 15.39 20.00
C GLN A 448 -50.14 15.81 19.24
N LYS A 449 -50.03 15.78 17.90
CA LYS A 449 -50.61 16.60 16.80
C LYS A 449 -50.07 18.05 16.72
N SER A 450 -49.91 18.52 15.47
CA SER A 450 -49.34 19.82 15.00
C SER A 450 -47.83 20.02 15.28
N GLN A 451 -47.03 20.66 14.40
CA GLN A 451 -47.33 21.33 13.12
C GLN A 451 -46.12 21.32 12.16
N ASN A 452 -46.37 21.63 10.88
CA ASN A 452 -45.36 21.74 9.82
C ASN A 452 -44.27 22.78 10.15
N PHE A 453 -43.05 22.59 9.63
CA PHE A 453 -42.37 23.64 8.86
C PHE A 453 -41.46 23.02 7.79
N GLN A 454 -41.43 23.65 6.63
CA GLN A 454 -40.72 23.21 5.42
C GLN A 454 -40.11 24.45 4.75
N MET A 455 -38.82 24.36 4.39
CA MET A 455 -38.07 25.33 3.55
C MET A 455 -37.81 26.73 4.15
N PRO A 456 -36.90 27.57 3.57
CA PRO A 456 -36.10 27.37 2.36
C PRO A 456 -34.57 27.63 2.47
N ILE A 457 -33.88 27.32 1.37
CA ILE A 457 -32.60 27.91 0.95
C ILE A 457 -32.80 29.41 0.64
N LEU A 458 -31.85 30.28 0.99
CA LEU A 458 -31.43 31.38 0.11
C LEU A 458 -30.03 31.91 0.49
N GLU A 459 -29.26 32.27 -0.54
CA GLU A 459 -28.05 33.08 -0.47
C GLU A 459 -28.41 34.55 -0.14
N LEU A 460 -27.44 35.35 0.30
CA LEU A 460 -27.31 36.75 -0.17
C LEU A 460 -25.89 37.29 0.02
N PHE A 461 -25.54 38.26 -0.82
CA PHE A 461 -24.21 38.85 -1.04
C PHE A 461 -23.87 39.97 -0.03
N GLN A 462 -22.59 40.38 0.00
CA GLN A 462 -22.00 41.76 0.03
C GLN A 462 -22.71 42.87 0.87
N GLN A 463 -22.04 43.86 1.50
CA GLN A 463 -20.72 44.47 1.29
C GLN A 463 -20.28 45.31 2.53
N ASP A 464 -19.26 46.17 2.37
CA ASP A 464 -18.91 47.36 3.19
C ASP A 464 -17.98 47.21 4.43
N ASN A 465 -16.67 47.04 4.20
CA ASN A 465 -15.68 48.15 4.16
C ASN A 465 -14.25 47.64 3.86
#